data_AF-T5AIE0-F1
#
_entry.id   AF-T5AIE0-F1
#
_cell.length_a   1.000
_cell.length_b   1.000
_cell.length_c   1.000
_cell.angle_alpha   90.00
_cell.angle_beta   90.00
_cell.angle_gamma   90.00
#
_symmetry.space_group_name_H-M   'P 1'
#
loop_
_entity.id
_entity.type
_entity.pdbx_description
1 polymer ?
#
loop_
_entity_poly.entity_id
_entity_poly.type
_entity_poly.pdbx_seq_one_letter_code
_entity_poly.pdbx_strand_id
1 'polypeptide(L)'
;MTLCKGQVRADMYGLGIRISSYVQWSAAIVFQRKGPKSLPEIRLLGLLLSGGVTIGLLHQTGQGKLDAAAIYILLLLATGPHMFLVPVYMWRALTCFDPLWNPLRGYQEEQLRAFRVLNMVLILTASSVGVWFYTTHLPALNRDCVQYGFLFGKATLDDNAPFAALNALLYLLMLLTERFERMRGPHTLSNLAVFAVLVAAVELPVRWNELWASNRIDSSAQVIPLLFSIGIVVRVTYLHNAEDGDEEASTVVPLAGVAGGTEWSLGMPQQIPTAYLARGARRVR
;
A
#
# COMPACT_ATOMS: atom_id res chain seq x y z
N MET A 1 -29.13 20.23 -12.17
CA MET A 1 -28.93 18.78 -12.40
C MET A 1 -29.18 18.04 -11.09
N THR A 2 -29.91 16.92 -11.14
CA THR A 2 -30.19 16.07 -9.98
C THR A 2 -29.06 15.06 -9.77
N LEU A 3 -28.88 14.59 -8.53
CA LEU A 3 -27.93 13.52 -8.23
C LEU A 3 -28.40 12.20 -8.87
N CYS A 4 -27.48 11.41 -9.43
CA CYS A 4 -27.82 10.08 -9.93
C CYS A 4 -28.24 9.15 -8.78
N LYS A 5 -29.34 8.40 -8.94
CA LYS A 5 -29.71 7.31 -8.03
C LYS A 5 -28.75 6.13 -8.23
N GLY A 6 -27.65 6.14 -7.49
CA GLY A 6 -26.67 5.06 -7.55
C GLY A 6 -27.13 3.82 -6.80
N GLN A 7 -26.80 2.63 -7.33
CA GLN A 7 -27.01 1.38 -6.62
C GLN A 7 -25.87 1.19 -5.62
N VAL A 8 -26.22 1.17 -4.33
CA VAL A 8 -25.24 0.98 -3.27
C VAL A 8 -24.73 -0.46 -3.26
N ARG A 9 -23.41 -0.64 -3.36
CA ARG A 9 -22.70 -1.93 -3.32
C ARG A 9 -21.77 -2.01 -2.10
N ALA A 10 -22.36 -2.27 -0.92
CA ALA A 10 -21.63 -2.36 0.34
C ALA A 10 -20.61 -3.53 0.36
N ASP A 11 -20.84 -4.55 -0.45
CA ASP A 11 -19.94 -5.69 -0.66
C ASP A 11 -18.62 -5.33 -1.37
N MET A 12 -18.55 -4.17 -2.03
CA MET A 12 -17.37 -3.77 -2.83
C MET A 12 -16.57 -2.62 -2.23
N TYR A 13 -17.25 -1.61 -1.69
CA TYR A 13 -16.64 -0.43 -1.07
C TYR A 13 -17.27 -0.08 0.28
N GLY A 14 -17.92 -1.06 0.91
CA GLY A 14 -18.51 -0.88 2.23
C GLY A 14 -17.50 -0.49 3.30
N LEU A 15 -18.03 -0.10 4.45
CA LEU A 15 -17.25 0.43 5.56
C LEU A 15 -16.08 -0.48 5.97
N GLY A 16 -16.30 -1.80 6.03
CA GLY A 16 -15.24 -2.73 6.43
C GLY A 16 -14.06 -2.77 5.45
N ILE A 17 -14.32 -2.67 4.14
CA ILE A 17 -13.27 -2.64 3.10
C ILE A 17 -12.50 -1.32 3.16
N ARG A 18 -13.20 -0.20 3.34
CA ARG A 18 -12.58 1.13 3.49
C ARG A 18 -11.70 1.20 4.73
N ILE A 19 -12.22 0.82 5.89
CA ILE A 19 -11.44 0.79 7.14
C ILE A 19 -10.25 -0.16 7.01
N SER A 20 -10.45 -1.35 6.43
CA SER A 20 -9.35 -2.30 6.19
C SER A 20 -8.22 -1.68 5.36
N SER A 21 -8.57 -0.97 4.29
CA SER A 21 -7.61 -0.25 3.44
C SER A 21 -6.87 0.84 4.24
N TYR A 22 -7.59 1.63 5.04
CA TYR A 22 -6.99 2.70 5.86
C TYR A 22 -6.04 2.15 6.93
N VAL A 23 -6.42 1.05 7.58
CA VAL A 23 -5.57 0.34 8.55
C VAL A 23 -4.29 -0.16 7.88
N GLN A 24 -4.38 -0.75 6.69
CA GLN A 24 -3.20 -1.22 5.97
C GLN A 24 -2.28 -0.06 5.53
N TRP A 25 -2.84 1.02 4.99
CA TRP A 25 -2.07 2.18 4.57
C TRP A 25 -1.35 2.84 5.75
N SER A 26 -2.07 3.04 6.86
CA SER A 26 -1.48 3.60 8.09
C SER A 26 -0.42 2.67 8.69
N ALA A 27 -0.66 1.37 8.74
CA ALA A 27 0.31 0.38 9.19
C ALA A 27 1.60 0.42 8.36
N ALA A 28 1.49 0.52 7.03
CA ALA A 28 2.66 0.64 6.15
C ALA A 28 3.50 1.90 6.46
N ILE A 29 2.86 3.03 6.80
CA ILE A 29 3.53 4.27 7.18
C ILE A 29 4.22 4.13 8.55
N VAL A 30 3.55 3.49 9.52
CA VAL A 30 4.09 3.31 10.88
C VAL A 30 5.27 2.34 10.88
N PHE A 31 5.10 1.15 10.29
CA PHE A 31 6.13 0.11 10.26
C PHE A 31 7.27 0.41 9.30
N GLN A 32 7.10 1.37 8.38
CA GLN A 32 8.22 1.94 7.65
C GLN A 32 9.27 2.57 8.58
N ARG A 33 8.87 3.11 9.74
CA ARG A 33 9.79 3.69 10.72
C ARG A 33 10.18 2.71 11.81
N LYS A 34 9.18 2.04 12.39
CA LYS A 34 9.36 1.25 13.62
C LYS A 34 9.98 -0.12 13.37
N GLY A 35 9.57 -0.83 12.32
CA GLY A 35 9.96 -2.22 12.10
C GLY A 35 10.01 -2.56 10.61
N PRO A 36 11.06 -2.18 9.88
CA PRO A 36 11.15 -2.41 8.43
C PRO A 36 11.14 -3.90 8.07
N LYS A 37 11.54 -4.80 8.98
CA LYS A 37 11.53 -6.25 8.80
C LYS A 37 10.12 -6.81 8.57
N SER A 38 9.10 -6.24 9.21
CA SER A 38 7.71 -6.72 9.15
C SER A 38 6.88 -6.07 8.03
N LEU A 39 7.47 -5.09 7.33
CA LEU A 39 6.81 -4.37 6.26
C LEU A 39 6.38 -5.24 5.06
N PRO A 40 7.15 -6.26 4.62
CA PRO A 40 6.72 -7.12 3.51
C PRO A 40 5.40 -7.84 3.79
N GLU A 41 5.14 -8.24 5.04
CA GLU A 41 3.89 -8.90 5.44
C GLU A 41 2.70 -7.94 5.32
N ILE A 42 2.85 -6.71 5.82
CA ILE A 42 1.83 -5.66 5.71
C ILE A 42 1.56 -5.32 4.24
N ARG A 43 2.62 -5.20 3.42
CA ARG A 43 2.51 -4.90 1.99
C ARG A 43 1.86 -6.05 1.20
N LEU A 44 2.17 -7.29 1.55
CA LEU A 44 1.52 -8.46 0.94
C LEU A 44 0.02 -8.44 1.20
N LEU A 45 -0.40 -8.15 2.44
CA LEU A 45 -1.82 -8.04 2.75
C LEU A 45 -2.50 -6.89 1.97
N GLY A 46 -1.82 -5.74 1.89
CA GLY A 46 -2.25 -4.61 1.06
C GLY A 46 -2.42 -4.97 -0.41
N LEU A 47 -1.48 -5.76 -0.96
CA LEU A 47 -1.53 -6.25 -2.32
C LEU A 47 -2.73 -7.19 -2.55
N LEU A 48 -2.99 -8.10 -1.62
CA LEU A 48 -4.12 -9.02 -1.71
C LEU A 48 -5.47 -8.29 -1.63
N LEU A 49 -5.59 -7.32 -0.72
CA LEU A 49 -6.81 -6.50 -0.62
C LEU A 49 -7.04 -5.71 -1.90
N SER A 50 -6.00 -5.01 -2.38
CA SER A 50 -6.05 -4.21 -3.61
C SER A 50 -6.34 -5.07 -4.84
N GLY A 51 -5.78 -6.29 -4.88
CA GLY A 51 -6.07 -7.29 -5.91
C GLY A 51 -7.52 -7.74 -5.89
N GLY A 52 -8.07 -8.05 -4.73
CA GLY A 52 -9.49 -8.39 -4.58
C GLY A 52 -10.41 -7.26 -5.07
N VAL A 53 -10.13 -6.02 -4.67
CA VAL A 53 -10.88 -4.84 -5.14
C VAL A 53 -10.77 -4.68 -6.66
N THR A 54 -9.58 -4.86 -7.24
CA THR A 54 -9.36 -4.75 -8.70
C THR A 54 -10.10 -5.83 -9.48
N ILE A 55 -10.09 -7.07 -9.00
CA ILE A 55 -10.84 -8.18 -9.63
C ILE A 55 -12.34 -7.90 -9.54
N GLY A 56 -12.83 -7.48 -8.38
CA GLY A 56 -14.24 -7.11 -8.19
C GLY A 56 -14.66 -5.96 -9.11
N LEU A 57 -13.81 -4.93 -9.24
CA LEU A 57 -13.99 -3.81 -10.16
C LEU A 57 -14.11 -4.31 -11.61
N LEU A 58 -13.14 -5.07 -12.11
CA LEU A 58 -13.17 -5.60 -13.47
C LEU A 58 -14.44 -6.41 -13.76
N HIS A 59 -14.79 -7.32 -12.86
CA HIS A 59 -15.93 -8.19 -13.02
C HIS A 59 -17.24 -7.39 -13.10
N GLN A 60 -17.44 -6.42 -12.20
CA GLN A 60 -18.69 -5.68 -12.10
C GLN A 60 -18.80 -4.55 -13.13
N THR A 61 -17.66 -3.97 -13.53
CA THR A 61 -17.58 -3.06 -14.69
C THR A 61 -17.93 -3.80 -15.98
N GLY A 62 -17.42 -5.02 -16.18
CA GLY A 62 -17.76 -5.85 -17.35
C GLY A 62 -19.25 -6.21 -17.43
N GLN A 63 -19.95 -6.24 -16.30
CA GLN A 63 -21.40 -6.46 -16.24
C GLN A 63 -22.24 -5.18 -16.38
N GLY A 64 -21.60 -4.00 -16.46
CA GLY A 64 -22.30 -2.71 -16.52
C GLY A 64 -23.11 -2.39 -15.26
N LYS A 65 -22.76 -2.99 -14.11
CA LYS A 65 -23.51 -2.87 -12.85
C LYS A 65 -22.97 -1.82 -11.89
N LEU A 66 -21.89 -1.14 -12.27
CA LEU A 66 -21.25 -0.13 -11.45
C LEU A 66 -21.54 1.27 -11.98
N ASP A 67 -21.94 2.13 -11.06
CA ASP A 67 -22.01 3.57 -11.32
C ASP A 67 -20.61 4.19 -11.36
N ALA A 68 -20.47 5.34 -12.04
CA ALA A 68 -19.18 6.01 -12.17
C ALA A 68 -18.57 6.39 -10.81
N ALA A 69 -19.39 6.82 -9.84
CA ALA A 69 -18.92 7.08 -8.48
C ALA A 69 -18.35 5.82 -7.78
N ALA A 70 -18.97 4.65 -8.00
CA ALA A 70 -18.49 3.39 -7.44
C ALA A 70 -17.17 2.95 -8.11
N ILE A 71 -17.06 3.06 -9.44
CA ILE A 71 -15.82 2.80 -10.18
C ILE A 71 -14.70 3.69 -9.66
N TYR A 72 -14.97 4.99 -9.50
CA TYR A 72 -14.03 5.96 -8.95
C TYR A 72 -13.52 5.56 -7.56
N ILE A 73 -14.42 5.20 -6.63
CA ILE A 73 -14.05 4.77 -5.26
C ILE A 73 -13.20 3.50 -5.29
N LEU A 74 -13.60 2.51 -6.09
CA LEU A 74 -12.89 1.24 -6.21
C LEU A 74 -11.49 1.40 -6.81
N LEU A 75 -11.33 2.29 -7.79
CA LEU A 75 -10.03 2.64 -8.35
C LEU A 75 -9.09 3.25 -7.29
N LEU A 76 -9.61 4.14 -6.44
CA LEU A 76 -8.83 4.71 -5.32
C LEU A 76 -8.44 3.65 -4.30
N LEU A 77 -9.35 2.75 -3.93
CA LEU A 77 -9.06 1.66 -2.99
C LEU A 77 -8.04 0.66 -3.56
N ALA A 78 -8.14 0.34 -4.85
CA ALA A 78 -7.23 -0.55 -5.55
C ALA A 78 -5.81 0.01 -5.71
N THR A 79 -5.69 1.33 -5.91
CA THR A 79 -4.39 1.98 -6.19
C THR A 79 -3.81 2.78 -5.01
N GLY A 80 -4.53 2.84 -3.89
CA GLY A 80 -4.14 3.62 -2.72
C GLY A 80 -2.73 3.34 -2.19
N PRO A 81 -2.28 2.07 -2.05
CA PRO A 81 -0.91 1.77 -1.61
C PRO A 81 0.17 2.35 -2.53
N HIS A 82 -0.15 2.52 -3.81
CA HIS A 82 0.75 3.00 -4.86
C HIS A 82 0.76 4.52 -4.96
N MET A 83 -0.33 5.18 -4.55
CA MET A 83 -0.41 6.64 -4.53
C MET A 83 0.60 7.30 -3.56
N PHE A 84 1.07 6.59 -2.54
CA PHE A 84 2.15 7.06 -1.66
C PHE A 84 3.48 7.27 -2.38
N LEU A 85 3.67 6.68 -3.56
CA LEU A 85 4.88 6.87 -4.35
C LEU A 85 4.81 8.14 -5.21
N VAL A 86 3.61 8.70 -5.43
CA VAL A 86 3.40 9.87 -6.30
C VAL A 86 4.24 11.10 -5.90
N PRO A 87 4.34 11.50 -4.61
CA PRO A 87 5.18 12.65 -4.24
C PRO A 87 6.66 12.46 -4.54
N VAL A 88 7.17 11.23 -4.39
CA VAL A 88 8.58 10.89 -4.68
C VAL A 88 8.86 11.05 -6.18
N TYR A 89 7.91 10.70 -7.03
CA TYR A 89 8.04 10.85 -8.48
C TYR A 89 7.82 12.28 -8.94
N MET A 90 6.86 12.99 -8.36
CA MET A 90 6.68 14.42 -8.62
C MET A 90 7.96 15.18 -8.28
N TRP A 91 8.58 14.86 -7.13
CA TRP A 91 9.87 15.41 -6.74
C TRP A 91 10.99 15.10 -7.74
N ARG A 92 11.07 13.85 -8.25
CA ARG A 92 12.04 13.47 -9.28
C ARG A 92 11.84 14.18 -10.62
N ALA A 93 10.60 14.32 -11.05
CA ALA A 93 10.26 15.03 -12.28
C ALA A 93 10.66 16.51 -12.17
N LEU A 94 10.39 17.13 -11.02
CA LEU A 94 10.78 18.51 -10.73
C LEU A 94 12.31 18.70 -10.64
N THR A 95 13.04 17.67 -10.20
CA THR A 95 14.50 17.68 -10.07
C THR A 95 15.24 17.13 -11.30
N CYS A 96 14.56 16.99 -12.45
CA CYS A 96 15.16 16.54 -13.73
C CYS A 96 15.95 15.22 -13.64
N PHE A 97 15.54 14.30 -12.77
CA PHE A 97 16.19 12.99 -12.59
C PHE A 97 17.69 13.04 -12.26
N ASP A 98 18.13 14.09 -11.56
CA ASP A 98 19.54 14.28 -11.23
C ASP A 98 20.10 13.13 -10.35
N PRO A 99 21.14 12.39 -10.77
CA PRO A 99 21.67 11.24 -10.05
C PRO A 99 22.24 11.55 -8.66
N LEU A 100 22.61 12.81 -8.40
CA LEU A 100 23.19 13.24 -7.13
C LEU A 100 22.17 13.27 -5.99
N TRP A 101 20.89 13.49 -6.30
CA TRP A 101 19.80 13.62 -5.33
C TRP A 101 19.02 12.32 -5.17
N ASN A 102 19.70 11.18 -5.26
CA ASN A 102 19.07 9.87 -5.25
C ASN A 102 19.02 9.32 -3.80
N PRO A 103 17.89 9.42 -3.07
CA PRO A 103 17.76 9.04 -1.64
C PRO A 103 17.84 7.52 -1.36
N LEU A 104 18.48 6.72 -2.22
CA LEU A 104 18.15 5.30 -2.45
C LEU A 104 19.28 4.32 -2.38
N ARG A 105 20.47 4.81 -2.03
CA ARG A 105 21.66 4.01 -2.19
C ARG A 105 21.78 2.86 -1.17
N GLY A 106 20.88 2.77 -0.19
CA GLY A 106 21.18 2.09 1.06
C GLY A 106 20.38 0.83 1.44
N TYR A 107 19.26 0.49 0.80
CA TYR A 107 18.43 -0.63 1.29
C TYR A 107 18.00 -1.60 0.18
N GLN A 108 18.46 -2.85 0.29
CA GLN A 108 17.94 -3.99 -0.46
C GLN A 108 16.86 -4.67 0.37
N GLU A 109 15.60 -4.54 -0.05
CA GLU A 109 14.54 -5.44 0.39
C GLU A 109 14.57 -6.68 -0.50
N GLU A 110 14.78 -7.86 0.09
CA GLU A 110 14.58 -9.14 -0.61
C GLU A 110 13.08 -9.41 -0.74
N GLN A 111 12.47 -8.87 -1.79
CA GLN A 111 11.09 -9.23 -2.14
C GLN A 111 11.05 -10.53 -2.92
N LEU A 112 10.07 -11.38 -2.57
CA LEU A 112 9.71 -12.58 -3.33
C LEU A 112 9.39 -12.22 -4.79
N ARG A 113 9.87 -13.01 -5.76
CA ARG A 113 9.58 -12.80 -7.19
C ARG A 113 8.07 -12.77 -7.48
N ALA A 114 7.31 -13.64 -6.80
CA ALA A 114 5.86 -13.70 -6.94
C ALA A 114 5.18 -12.39 -6.53
N PHE A 115 5.61 -11.78 -5.41
CA PHE A 115 5.10 -10.48 -4.96
C PHE A 115 5.32 -9.40 -6.02
N ARG A 116 6.52 -9.33 -6.59
CA ARG A 116 6.84 -8.36 -7.66
C ARG A 116 5.96 -8.54 -8.89
N VAL A 117 5.78 -9.78 -9.34
CA VAL A 117 4.93 -10.07 -10.51
C VAL A 117 3.47 -9.71 -10.23
N LEU A 118 2.95 -10.06 -9.05
CA LEU A 118 1.58 -9.74 -8.66
C LEU A 118 1.37 -8.22 -8.54
N ASN A 119 2.33 -7.48 -7.99
CA ASN A 119 2.29 -6.03 -7.91
C ASN A 119 2.30 -5.37 -9.30
N MET A 120 3.19 -5.83 -10.20
CA MET A 120 3.23 -5.43 -11.60
C MET A 120 1.86 -5.62 -12.27
N VAL A 121 1.29 -6.82 -12.15
CA VAL A 121 -0.01 -7.16 -12.76
C VAL A 121 -1.12 -6.29 -12.17
N LEU A 122 -1.14 -6.10 -10.85
CA LEU A 122 -2.13 -5.27 -10.17
C LEU A 122 -2.11 -3.83 -10.69
N ILE A 123 -0.94 -3.19 -10.70
CA ILE A 123 -0.79 -1.80 -11.13
C ILE A 123 -1.12 -1.67 -12.60
N LEU A 124 -0.61 -2.57 -13.43
CA LEU A 124 -0.92 -2.59 -14.86
C LEU A 124 -2.43 -2.64 -15.09
N THR A 125 -3.10 -3.53 -14.39
CA THR A 125 -4.54 -3.74 -14.52
C THR A 125 -5.33 -2.55 -13.99
N ALA A 126 -5.10 -2.13 -12.74
CA ALA A 126 -5.84 -1.05 -12.10
C ALA A 126 -5.63 0.29 -12.82
N SER A 127 -4.40 0.59 -13.25
CA SER A 127 -4.12 1.80 -14.02
C SER A 127 -4.69 1.75 -15.43
N SER A 128 -4.71 0.59 -16.10
CA SER A 128 -5.39 0.47 -17.39
C SER A 128 -6.89 0.75 -17.27
N VAL A 129 -7.54 0.21 -16.23
CA VAL A 129 -8.95 0.50 -15.92
C VAL A 129 -9.14 1.98 -15.55
N GLY A 130 -8.21 2.57 -14.79
CA GLY A 130 -8.24 3.98 -14.44
C GLY A 130 -8.16 4.88 -15.68
N VAL A 131 -7.19 4.66 -16.56
CA VAL A 131 -7.07 5.40 -17.82
C VAL A 131 -8.32 5.24 -18.67
N TRP A 132 -8.82 4.02 -18.85
CA TRP A 132 -10.08 3.75 -19.56
C TRP A 132 -11.25 4.53 -18.95
N PHE A 133 -11.39 4.51 -17.62
CA PHE A 133 -12.48 5.16 -16.90
C PHE A 133 -12.51 6.68 -17.18
N TYR A 134 -11.36 7.36 -17.07
CA TYR A 134 -11.32 8.81 -17.27
C TYR A 134 -11.31 9.24 -18.74
N THR A 135 -10.70 8.46 -19.64
CA THR A 135 -10.54 8.88 -21.05
C THR A 135 -11.67 8.44 -21.96
N THR A 136 -12.35 7.34 -21.63
CA THR A 136 -13.37 6.74 -22.52
C THR A 136 -14.71 6.57 -21.84
N HIS A 137 -14.75 6.08 -20.60
CA HIS A 137 -16.03 5.82 -19.93
C HIS A 137 -16.73 7.12 -19.55
N LEU A 138 -16.09 8.01 -18.78
CA LEU A 138 -16.70 9.27 -18.35
C LEU A 138 -17.17 10.16 -19.52
N PRO A 139 -16.39 10.39 -20.59
CA PRO A 139 -16.87 11.20 -21.72
C PRO A 139 -17.99 10.55 -22.53
N ALA A 140 -18.11 9.23 -22.48
CA ALA A 140 -19.19 8.50 -23.16
C ALA A 140 -20.50 8.46 -22.37
N LEU A 141 -20.48 8.85 -21.08
CA LEU A 141 -21.69 8.92 -20.27
C LEU A 141 -22.53 10.12 -20.71
N ASN A 142 -23.66 9.86 -21.37
CA ASN A 142 -24.68 10.85 -21.67
C ASN A 142 -25.89 10.62 -20.74
N ARG A 143 -26.00 11.40 -19.67
CA ARG A 143 -27.06 11.27 -18.65
C ARG A 143 -27.45 12.63 -18.06
N ASP A 144 -28.72 12.78 -17.68
CA ASP A 144 -29.26 14.03 -17.10
C ASP A 144 -28.99 14.20 -15.59
N CYS A 145 -28.10 13.39 -15.03
CA CYS A 145 -27.77 13.37 -13.62
C CYS A 145 -26.27 13.48 -13.40
N VAL A 146 -25.88 13.98 -12.23
CA VAL A 146 -24.48 14.24 -11.89
C VAL A 146 -23.98 13.33 -10.78
N GLN A 147 -22.72 12.96 -10.86
CA GLN A 147 -21.96 12.34 -9.77
C GLN A 147 -20.71 13.17 -9.46
N TYR A 148 -20.19 13.01 -8.24
CA TYR A 148 -19.09 13.82 -7.74
C TYR A 148 -17.86 12.99 -7.37
N GLY A 149 -16.69 13.45 -7.79
CA GLY A 149 -15.37 12.99 -7.33
C GLY A 149 -14.71 14.03 -6.43
N PHE A 150 -13.47 13.74 -6.02
CA PHE A 150 -12.68 14.64 -5.17
C PHE A 150 -11.50 15.23 -5.93
N LEU A 151 -11.37 16.55 -5.89
CA LEU A 151 -10.17 17.28 -6.31
C LEU A 151 -9.93 18.45 -5.34
N PHE A 152 -9.53 18.14 -4.10
CA PHE A 152 -9.43 19.11 -2.99
C PHE A 152 -10.75 19.86 -2.70
N GLY A 153 -11.86 19.28 -3.15
CA GLY A 153 -13.17 19.89 -3.18
C GLY A 153 -14.12 19.02 -4.00
N LYS A 154 -15.39 19.42 -4.02
CA LYS A 154 -16.45 18.73 -4.76
C LYS A 154 -16.29 19.02 -6.25
N ALA A 155 -15.91 18.00 -7.03
CA ALA A 155 -15.76 18.11 -8.47
C ALA A 155 -16.79 17.21 -9.18
N THR A 156 -17.41 17.68 -10.26
CA THR A 156 -18.27 16.83 -11.09
C THR A 156 -17.41 15.78 -11.81
N LEU A 157 -17.86 14.52 -11.78
CA LEU A 157 -17.29 13.45 -12.59
C LEU A 157 -17.69 13.62 -14.06
N ASP A 158 -18.94 14.04 -14.28
CA ASP A 158 -19.52 14.30 -15.59
C ASP A 158 -19.08 15.67 -16.13
N ASP A 159 -18.86 15.76 -17.45
CA ASP A 159 -18.51 16.98 -18.21
C ASP A 159 -17.31 17.78 -17.70
N ASN A 160 -16.38 17.15 -16.97
CA ASN A 160 -15.20 17.79 -16.42
C ASN A 160 -13.90 17.26 -17.05
N ALA A 161 -13.62 17.72 -18.27
CA ALA A 161 -12.42 17.35 -19.02
C ALA A 161 -11.08 17.56 -18.27
N PRO A 162 -10.83 18.69 -17.58
CA PRO A 162 -9.54 18.88 -16.89
C PRO A 162 -9.38 17.93 -15.70
N PHE A 163 -10.46 17.66 -14.95
CA PHE A 163 -10.45 16.67 -13.89
C PHE A 163 -10.13 15.27 -14.43
N ALA A 164 -10.78 14.88 -15.53
CA ALA A 164 -10.54 13.58 -16.16
C ALA A 164 -9.11 13.45 -16.70
N ALA A 165 -8.60 14.48 -17.39
CA ALA A 165 -7.25 14.50 -17.94
C ALA A 165 -6.17 14.41 -16.84
N LEU A 166 -6.34 15.16 -15.74
CA LEU A 166 -5.41 15.12 -14.61
C LEU A 166 -5.36 13.74 -13.97
N ASN A 167 -6.51 13.12 -13.72
CA ASN A 167 -6.54 11.77 -13.15
C ASN A 167 -5.99 10.73 -14.13
N ALA A 168 -6.34 10.79 -15.42
CA ALA A 168 -5.77 9.89 -16.43
C ALA A 168 -4.23 9.99 -16.47
N LEU A 169 -3.68 11.20 -16.39
CA LEU A 169 -2.24 11.42 -16.32
C LEU A 169 -1.63 10.78 -15.06
N LEU A 170 -2.30 10.87 -13.90
CA LEU A 170 -1.84 10.20 -12.68
C LEU A 170 -1.77 8.68 -12.85
N TYR A 171 -2.79 8.03 -13.44
CA TYR A 171 -2.75 6.58 -13.71
C TYR A 171 -1.68 6.20 -14.74
N LEU A 172 -1.44 7.03 -15.76
CA LEU A 172 -0.32 6.83 -16.69
C LEU A 172 1.03 6.95 -16.00
N LEU A 173 1.21 7.92 -15.11
CA LEU A 173 2.42 8.06 -14.31
C LEU A 173 2.62 6.83 -13.42
N MET A 174 1.56 6.30 -12.80
CA MET A 174 1.65 5.06 -12.01
C MET A 174 2.08 3.82 -12.83
N LEU A 175 1.77 3.75 -14.14
CA LEU A 175 2.30 2.69 -15.00
C LEU A 175 3.80 2.83 -15.27
N LEU A 176 4.27 4.07 -15.45
CA LEU A 176 5.66 4.35 -15.76
C LEU A 176 6.59 4.11 -14.56
N THR A 177 6.05 4.13 -13.34
CA THR A 177 6.83 4.07 -12.10
C THR A 177 7.25 2.67 -11.69
N GLU A 178 6.48 1.64 -12.02
CA GLU A 178 6.83 0.21 -11.80
C GLU A 178 8.18 -0.15 -12.45
N ARG A 179 8.47 0.43 -13.62
CA ARG A 179 9.74 0.23 -14.32
C ARG A 179 10.96 0.78 -13.56
N PHE A 180 10.75 1.65 -12.57
CA PHE A 180 11.78 2.37 -11.82
C PHE A 180 11.82 2.02 -10.33
N GLU A 181 11.26 0.88 -9.92
CA GLU A 181 11.30 0.41 -8.54
C GLU A 181 12.73 0.17 -8.03
N ARG A 182 13.32 1.23 -7.49
CA ARG A 182 14.37 1.17 -6.49
C ARG A 182 14.37 2.41 -5.60
N MET A 183 13.18 2.92 -5.23
CA MET A 183 12.98 4.23 -4.61
C MET A 183 12.32 4.18 -3.20
N ARG A 184 13.07 4.35 -2.11
CA ARG A 184 12.62 4.66 -0.75
C ARG A 184 13.40 5.84 -0.14
N GLY A 185 12.75 6.99 0.04
CA GLY A 185 13.24 8.10 0.87
C GLY A 185 12.30 8.35 2.07
N PRO A 186 12.78 8.84 3.22
CA PRO A 186 11.95 9.05 4.42
C PRO A 186 11.22 10.40 4.36
N HIS A 187 10.02 10.45 3.76
CA HIS A 187 9.13 11.60 3.84
C HIS A 187 7.79 11.23 4.50
N THR A 188 7.83 10.92 5.79
CA THR A 188 6.62 10.51 6.53
C THR A 188 5.56 11.61 6.59
N LEU A 189 5.95 12.89 6.63
CA LEU A 189 5.00 14.00 6.57
C LEU A 189 4.25 14.01 5.22
N SER A 190 4.97 13.76 4.12
CA SER A 190 4.38 13.64 2.79
C SER A 190 3.44 12.43 2.72
N ASN A 191 3.85 11.29 3.27
CA ASN A 191 2.99 10.10 3.32
C ASN A 191 1.73 10.34 4.17
N LEU A 192 1.82 11.03 5.30
CA LEU A 192 0.65 11.39 6.12
C LEU A 192 -0.29 12.35 5.37
N ALA A 193 0.25 13.31 4.63
CA ALA A 193 -0.54 14.20 3.80
C ALA A 193 -1.26 13.42 2.68
N VAL A 194 -0.55 12.54 1.96
CA VAL A 194 -1.16 11.67 0.94
C VAL A 194 -2.23 10.77 1.55
N PHE A 195 -1.98 10.20 2.73
CA PHE A 195 -2.97 9.39 3.45
C PHE A 195 -4.24 10.19 3.75
N ALA A 196 -4.11 11.40 4.31
CA ALA A 196 -5.25 12.26 4.61
C ALA A 196 -6.04 12.65 3.35
N VAL A 197 -5.33 12.96 2.26
CA VAL A 197 -5.92 13.27 0.95
C VAL A 197 -6.65 12.05 0.37
N LEU A 198 -6.08 10.85 0.45
CA LEU A 198 -6.70 9.61 0.00
C LEU A 198 -7.97 9.28 0.77
N VAL A 199 -7.92 9.37 2.10
CA VAL A 199 -9.11 9.15 2.94
C VAL A 199 -10.20 10.17 2.58
N ALA A 200 -9.85 11.44 2.43
CA ALA A 200 -10.80 12.45 1.97
C ALA A 200 -11.34 12.16 0.56
N ALA A 201 -10.49 11.69 -0.35
CA ALA A 201 -10.84 11.34 -1.72
C ALA A 201 -11.78 10.13 -1.82
N VAL A 202 -11.80 9.25 -0.81
CA VAL A 202 -12.76 8.15 -0.71
C VAL A 202 -14.03 8.58 0.03
N GLU A 203 -13.90 9.17 1.21
CA GLU A 203 -15.03 9.46 2.10
C GLU A 203 -15.93 10.60 1.60
N LEU A 204 -15.36 11.65 1.01
CA LEU A 204 -16.16 12.78 0.53
C LEU A 204 -17.03 12.39 -0.67
N PRO A 205 -16.55 11.65 -1.69
CA PRO A 205 -17.41 11.14 -2.76
C PRO A 205 -18.48 10.17 -2.27
N VAL A 206 -18.21 9.32 -1.27
CA VAL A 206 -19.26 8.49 -0.65
C VAL A 206 -20.39 9.36 -0.09
N ARG A 207 -20.04 10.46 0.60
CA ARG A 207 -21.02 11.40 1.16
C ARG A 207 -21.73 12.23 0.08
N TRP A 208 -21.00 12.76 -0.89
CA TRP A 208 -21.56 13.62 -1.94
C TRP A 208 -22.48 12.90 -2.92
N ASN A 209 -22.29 11.59 -3.08
CA ASN A 209 -23.14 10.73 -3.93
C ASN A 209 -24.17 9.93 -3.13
N GLU A 210 -24.42 10.29 -1.86
CA GLU A 210 -25.43 9.65 -0.99
C GLU A 210 -25.28 8.13 -0.86
N LEU A 211 -24.06 7.61 -0.92
CA LEU A 211 -23.77 6.18 -0.82
C LEU A 211 -23.72 5.68 0.63
N TRP A 212 -24.36 6.40 1.57
CA TRP A 212 -24.26 6.17 3.02
C TRP A 212 -24.82 4.83 3.48
N ALA A 213 -25.70 4.19 2.70
CA ALA A 213 -26.14 2.83 3.00
C ALA A 213 -24.97 1.82 2.99
N SER A 214 -23.83 2.16 2.37
CA SER A 214 -22.58 1.38 2.43
C SER A 214 -21.82 1.53 3.77
N ASN A 215 -22.29 2.37 4.69
CA ASN A 215 -21.67 2.53 6.01
C ASN A 215 -22.00 1.40 7.00
N ARG A 216 -22.76 0.38 6.57
CA ARG A 216 -23.06 -0.79 7.40
C ARG A 216 -22.08 -1.91 7.10
N ILE A 217 -21.66 -2.62 8.14
CA ILE A 217 -20.88 -3.84 8.04
C ILE A 217 -21.85 -5.01 8.17
N ASP A 218 -22.33 -5.50 7.03
CA ASP A 218 -23.41 -6.49 6.94
C ASP A 218 -23.05 -7.71 6.07
N SER A 219 -21.87 -7.72 5.46
CA SER A 219 -21.40 -8.79 4.58
C SER A 219 -20.05 -9.34 5.02
N SER A 220 -19.85 -10.65 4.87
CA SER A 220 -18.58 -11.31 5.09
C SER A 220 -17.46 -10.73 4.22
N ALA A 221 -17.80 -10.21 3.02
CA ALA A 221 -16.87 -9.53 2.13
C ALA A 221 -16.23 -8.28 2.77
N GLN A 222 -16.90 -7.68 3.76
CA GLN A 222 -16.40 -6.54 4.53
C GLN A 222 -15.68 -6.96 5.82
N VAL A 223 -16.19 -7.99 6.51
CA VAL A 223 -15.67 -8.43 7.81
C VAL A 223 -14.32 -9.13 7.67
N ILE A 224 -14.17 -10.01 6.66
CA ILE A 224 -12.93 -10.75 6.42
C ILE A 224 -11.73 -9.81 6.26
N PRO A 225 -11.71 -8.88 5.28
CA PRO A 225 -10.55 -8.02 5.11
C PRO A 225 -10.32 -7.12 6.33
N LEU A 226 -11.37 -6.72 7.07
CA LEU A 226 -11.21 -5.93 8.28
C LEU A 226 -10.48 -6.71 9.38
N LEU A 227 -10.93 -7.92 9.70
CA LEU A 227 -10.34 -8.75 10.75
C LEU A 227 -8.91 -9.17 10.40
N PHE A 228 -8.64 -9.53 9.14
CA PHE A 228 -7.29 -9.87 8.69
C PHE A 228 -6.33 -8.69 8.81
N SER A 229 -6.75 -7.48 8.42
CA SER A 229 -5.94 -6.27 8.56
C SER A 229 -5.64 -5.92 10.01
N ILE A 230 -6.65 -5.96 10.88
CA ILE A 230 -6.45 -5.71 12.31
C ILE A 230 -5.53 -6.79 12.91
N GLY A 231 -5.80 -8.06 12.63
CA GLY A 231 -5.04 -9.19 13.16
C GLY A 231 -3.55 -9.15 12.80
N ILE A 232 -3.23 -8.85 11.54
CA ILE A 232 -1.82 -8.73 11.11
C ILE A 232 -1.15 -7.51 11.77
N VAL A 233 -1.82 -6.37 11.87
CA VAL A 233 -1.26 -5.20 12.54
C VAL A 233 -0.99 -5.49 14.02
N VAL A 234 -1.92 -6.15 14.71
CA VAL A 234 -1.75 -6.57 16.11
C VAL A 234 -0.58 -7.54 16.24
N ARG A 235 -0.53 -8.59 15.41
CA ARG A 235 0.56 -9.59 15.42
C ARG A 235 1.92 -8.93 15.22
N VAL A 236 2.04 -8.08 14.20
CA VAL A 236 3.30 -7.42 13.87
C VAL A 236 3.71 -6.43 14.98
N THR A 237 2.75 -5.72 15.58
CA THR A 237 3.02 -4.84 16.73
C THR A 237 3.51 -5.63 17.94
N TYR A 238 2.86 -6.77 18.24
CA TYR A 238 3.24 -7.63 19.35
C TYR A 238 4.66 -8.20 19.17
N LEU A 239 4.97 -8.74 17.99
CA LEU A 239 6.30 -9.29 17.70
C LEU A 239 7.39 -8.23 17.79
N HIS A 240 7.13 -7.02 17.29
CA HIS A 240 8.09 -5.93 17.38
C HIS A 240 8.38 -5.55 18.84
N ASN A 241 7.34 -5.42 19.67
CA ASN A 241 7.52 -5.11 21.09
C ASN A 241 8.19 -6.25 21.88
N ALA A 242 7.99 -7.50 21.47
CA ALA A 242 8.63 -8.66 22.10
C ALA A 242 10.13 -8.72 21.76
N GLU A 243 10.52 -8.43 20.51
CA GLU A 243 11.93 -8.37 20.09
C GLU A 243 12.69 -7.26 20.84
N ASP A 244 12.09 -6.08 21.02
CA ASP A 244 12.71 -4.96 21.74
C ASP A 244 12.94 -5.27 23.24
N GLY A 245 12.09 -6.10 23.85
CA GLY A 245 12.21 -6.50 25.26
C GLY A 245 13.35 -7.47 25.55
N ASP A 246 13.71 -8.33 24.58
CA ASP A 246 14.79 -9.30 24.70
C ASP A 246 16.19 -8.66 24.52
N GLU A 247 16.27 -7.58 23.72
CA GLU A 247 17.52 -6.81 23.55
C GLU A 247 17.90 -6.06 24.84
N GLU A 248 16.95 -5.43 25.54
CA GLU A 248 17.23 -4.74 26.82
C GLU A 248 17.68 -5.72 27.93
N ALA A 249 17.08 -6.92 27.98
CA ALA A 249 17.45 -7.95 28.96
C ALA A 249 18.87 -8.51 28.74
N SER A 250 19.39 -8.44 27.50
CA SER A 250 20.71 -8.97 27.13
C SER A 250 21.85 -7.97 27.39
N THR A 251 21.56 -6.69 27.63
CA THR A 251 22.56 -5.63 27.90
C THR A 251 23.04 -5.55 29.35
N VAL A 252 22.53 -6.39 30.27
CA VAL A 252 23.02 -6.46 31.65
C VAL A 252 24.00 -7.64 31.80
N VAL A 253 25.20 -7.49 31.25
CA VAL A 253 26.36 -8.30 31.66
C VAL A 253 27.32 -7.38 32.45
N PRO A 254 27.52 -7.60 33.75
CA PRO A 254 28.43 -6.78 34.54
C PRO A 254 29.88 -7.08 34.14
N LEU A 255 30.63 -6.04 33.79
CA LEU A 255 32.07 -6.12 33.50
C LEU A 255 32.87 -5.60 34.70
N ALA A 256 33.95 -6.33 35.02
CA ALA A 256 34.92 -6.21 36.13
C ALA A 256 34.47 -6.89 37.45
N GLY A 257 35.15 -7.86 38.05
CA GLY A 257 36.55 -8.36 38.01
C GLY A 257 36.89 -8.78 39.45
N VAL A 258 37.43 -9.96 39.78
CA VAL A 258 38.86 -10.21 40.04
C VAL A 258 39.05 -11.68 40.51
N ALA A 259 40.01 -12.35 39.86
CA ALA A 259 40.96 -13.41 40.27
C ALA A 259 40.59 -14.57 41.23
N GLY A 260 40.98 -15.79 40.81
CA GLY A 260 41.29 -16.92 41.70
C GLY A 260 41.25 -18.26 40.96
N GLY A 261 42.41 -18.85 40.67
CA GLY A 261 42.54 -20.08 39.86
C GLY A 261 42.17 -21.38 40.58
N THR A 262 41.87 -22.43 39.81
CA THR A 262 42.49 -23.77 39.83
C THR A 262 41.68 -24.75 38.96
N GLU A 263 42.31 -25.19 37.88
CA GLU A 263 42.42 -26.59 37.42
C GLU A 263 41.42 -27.63 37.96
N TRP A 264 40.56 -28.19 37.08
CA TRP A 264 40.23 -29.63 37.00
C TRP A 264 39.71 -29.99 35.60
N SER A 265 40.34 -30.99 34.99
CA SER A 265 39.98 -31.61 33.70
C SER A 265 39.09 -32.83 33.91
N LEU A 266 38.04 -33.00 33.10
CA LEU A 266 37.28 -34.23 32.75
C LEU A 266 36.00 -33.75 32.03
N GLY A 267 35.57 -34.14 30.83
CA GLY A 267 35.95 -35.14 29.84
C GLY A 267 34.72 -35.37 28.93
N MET A 268 34.94 -35.39 27.61
CA MET A 268 34.07 -35.98 26.54
C MET A 268 32.93 -35.13 25.91
N PRO A 269 32.56 -35.40 24.63
CA PRO A 269 32.44 -34.38 23.58
C PRO A 269 31.08 -34.37 22.85
N GLN A 270 30.76 -33.29 22.13
CA GLN A 270 29.98 -33.44 20.89
C GLN A 270 30.22 -32.31 19.89
N GLN A 271 30.42 -32.74 18.65
CA GLN A 271 30.87 -32.02 17.47
C GLN A 271 29.85 -30.97 17.00
N ILE A 272 30.34 -29.79 16.63
CA ILE A 272 29.64 -28.84 15.76
C ILE A 272 30.18 -29.05 14.34
N PRO A 273 29.37 -29.41 13.33
CA PRO A 273 29.84 -29.51 11.96
C PRO A 273 30.15 -28.12 11.38
N THR A 274 31.44 -27.83 11.24
CA THR A 274 31.97 -26.74 10.42
C THR A 274 31.94 -27.16 8.96
N ALA A 275 30.85 -26.84 8.28
CA ALA A 275 30.76 -26.98 6.83
C ALA A 275 30.02 -25.78 6.27
N TYR A 276 30.70 -24.63 6.08
CA TYR A 276 30.39 -23.60 5.06
C TYR A 276 31.44 -22.46 4.99
N LEU A 277 32.70 -22.70 5.39
CA LEU A 277 33.80 -21.74 5.19
C LEU A 277 34.84 -22.27 4.21
N ALA A 278 34.48 -22.31 2.92
CA ALA A 278 35.46 -22.35 1.83
C ALA A 278 34.82 -22.08 0.46
N ARG A 279 34.91 -20.83 -0.03
CA ARG A 279 35.22 -20.47 -1.44
C ARG A 279 34.92 -19.00 -1.67
N GLY A 280 35.97 -18.21 -1.96
CA GLY A 280 35.73 -16.86 -2.48
C GLY A 280 36.90 -15.89 -2.50
N ALA A 281 38.11 -16.26 -2.08
CA ALA A 281 39.29 -15.43 -2.35
C ALA A 281 39.65 -15.54 -3.84
N ARG A 282 39.27 -14.56 -4.66
CA ARG A 282 39.79 -14.37 -6.01
C ARG A 282 40.39 -12.97 -6.15
N ARG A 283 41.70 -12.98 -6.44
CA ARG A 283 42.64 -11.85 -6.56
C ARG A 283 42.19 -10.84 -7.61
N VAL A 284 42.40 -9.56 -7.29
CA VAL A 284 42.58 -8.46 -8.23
C VAL A 284 44.06 -8.42 -8.61
N ARG A 285 44.34 -8.34 -9.91
CA ARG A 285 45.57 -7.79 -10.49
C ARG A 285 45.23 -6.43 -11.04
#